data_AF-S8E864-F1
#
_entry.id   AF-S8E864-F1
#
_cell.length_a   1.000
_cell.length_b   1.000
_cell.length_c   1.000
_cell.angle_alpha   90.00
_cell.angle_beta   90.00
_cell.angle_gamma   90.00
#
_symmetry.space_group_name_H-M   'P 1'
#
loop_
_entity.id
_entity.type
_entity.pdbx_description
1 polymer ?
#
loop_
_entity_poly.entity_id
_entity_poly.type
_entity_poly.pdbx_seq_one_letter_code
_entity_poly.pdbx_strand_id
1 'polypeptide(L)' 'QNDGEVESLGRFAIQEHNKNQNAALEFTRVVKAEQQVVSGKLYHLTVEAVDGGQKQVYEAKVWVKPWLNFKQLNEFKKA' A
#
# COMPACT_ATOMS: atom_id res chain seq x y z
N GLN A 1 -7.31 -14.65 4.10
CA GLN A 1 -6.39 -13.50 4.22
C GLN A 1 -7.11 -12.50 5.09
N ASN A 2 -6.52 -12.02 6.18
CA ASN A 2 -7.24 -11.10 7.08
C ASN A 2 -7.45 -9.78 6.33
N ASP A 3 -8.67 -9.51 5.85
CA ASP A 3 -9.00 -8.29 5.10
C ASP A 3 -8.50 -7.01 5.80
N GLY A 4 -8.60 -6.95 7.13
CA GLY A 4 -8.14 -5.81 7.92
C GLY A 4 -6.63 -5.55 7.89
N GLU A 5 -5.79 -6.59 7.74
CA GLU A 5 -4.33 -6.42 7.60
C GLU A 5 -4.00 -5.78 6.25
N VAL A 6 -4.63 -6.29 5.19
CA VAL A 6 -4.43 -5.82 3.82
C VAL A 6 -4.90 -4.37 3.66
N GLU A 7 -6.08 -4.03 4.20
CA GLU A 7 -6.57 -2.65 4.20
C GLU A 7 -5.64 -1.70 4.96
N SER A 8 -5.11 -2.13 6.11
CA SER A 8 -4.15 -1.35 6.90
C SER A 8 -2.84 -1.11 6.14
N LEU A 9 -2.38 -2.08 5.35
CA LEU A 9 -1.21 -1.92 4.49
C LEU A 9 -1.48 -1.01 3.29
N GLY A 10 -2.68 -1.06 2.71
CA GLY A 10 -3.10 -0.16 1.64
C GLY A 10 -3.17 1.30 2.11
N ARG A 11 -3.74 1.56 3.28
CA ARG A 11 -3.77 2.89 3.91
C ARG A 11 -2.35 3.40 4.19
N PHE A 12 -1.50 2.54 4.75
CA PHE A 12 -0.10 2.87 4.99
C PHE A 12 0.64 3.26 3.70
N ALA A 13 0.44 2.52 2.61
CA ALA A 13 1.10 2.82 1.34
C ALA A 13 0.72 4.21 0.81
N ILE A 14 -0.55 4.58 0.87
CA ILE A 14 -1.02 5.92 0.48
C ILE A 14 -0.45 7.01 1.40
N GLN A 15 -0.47 6.79 2.71
CA GLN A 15 0.06 7.76 3.68
C GLN A 15 1.56 8.02 3.47
N GLU A 16 2.35 6.97 3.30
CA GLU A 16 3.79 7.10 3.07
C GLU A 16 4.10 7.75 1.72
N HIS A 17 3.34 7.44 0.66
CA HIS A 17 3.48 8.12 -0.62
C HIS A 17 3.18 9.62 -0.50
N ASN A 18 2.05 9.98 0.11
CA ASN A 18 1.65 11.38 0.31
C ASN A 18 2.72 12.15 1.09
N LYS A 19 3.26 11.56 2.16
CA LYS A 19 4.33 12.15 2.95
C LYS A 19 5.62 12.35 2.15
N ASN A 20 6.01 11.37 1.34
CA ASN A 20 7.29 11.40 0.62
C ASN A 20 7.24 12.21 -0.68
N GLN A 21 6.06 12.38 -1.30
CA GLN A 21 5.90 13.06 -2.58
C GLN A 21 5.09 14.36 -2.48
N ASN A 22 4.73 14.78 -1.26
CA ASN A 22 3.86 15.93 -0.99
C ASN A 22 2.55 15.86 -1.81
N ALA A 23 2.01 14.64 -1.92
CA ALA A 23 0.77 14.34 -2.63
C ALA A 23 -0.42 14.31 -1.66
N ALA A 24 -1.64 14.30 -2.20
CA ALA A 24 -2.88 14.30 -1.43
C ALA A 24 -3.85 13.21 -1.91
N LEU A 25 -3.34 11.98 -2.09
CA LEU A 25 -4.16 10.84 -2.49
C LEU A 25 -5.06 10.39 -1.34
N GLU A 26 -6.34 10.12 -1.62
CA GLU A 26 -7.30 9.62 -0.63
C GLU A 26 -7.55 8.13 -0.83
N PHE A 27 -7.19 7.31 0.17
CA PHE A 27 -7.40 5.86 0.10
C PHE A 27 -8.89 5.52 -0.02
N THR A 28 -9.25 4.70 -1.01
CA THR A 28 -10.62 4.17 -1.16
C THR A 28 -10.69 2.71 -0.71
N ARG A 29 -9.98 1.80 -1.38
CA ARG A 29 -10.00 0.36 -1.08
C ARG A 29 -8.78 -0.36 -1.64
N VAL A 30 -8.54 -1.57 -1.17
CA VAL A 30 -7.63 -2.51 -1.83
C VAL A 30 -8.44 -3.32 -2.85
N VAL A 31 -7.97 -3.34 -4.10
CA VAL A 31 -8.58 -4.06 -5.22
C VAL A 31 -8.02 -5.48 -5.31
N LYS A 32 -6.71 -5.63 -5.10
CA LYS A 32 -6.01 -6.91 -5.14
C LYS A 32 -4.88 -6.90 -4.11
N ALA A 33 -4.63 -8.04 -3.50
CA ALA A 33 -3.50 -8.21 -2.60
C ALA A 33 -2.86 -9.59 -2.77
N GLU A 34 -1.58 -9.61 -3.07
CA GLU A 34 -0.76 -10.81 -3.17
C GLU A 34 0.33 -10.73 -2.10
N GLN A 35 0.57 -11.86 -1.42
CA GLN A 35 1.59 -11.95 -0.38
C GLN A 35 2.72 -12.86 -0.89
N GLN A 36 3.95 -12.35 -0.83
CA GLN A 36 5.15 -13.11 -1.13
C GLN A 36 6.01 -13.25 0.14
N VAL A 37 6.43 -14.48 0.43
CA VAL A 37 7.35 -14.77 1.54
C VAL A 37 8.78 -14.48 1.07
N VAL A 38 9.51 -13.69 1.85
CA VAL A 38 10.91 -13.31 1.64
C VAL A 38 11.62 -13.33 3.00
N SER A 39 12.65 -12.51 3.22
CA SER A 39 13.13 -12.15 4.57
C SER A 39 12.11 -11.27 5.31
N GLY A 40 10.89 -11.77 5.50
CA GLY A 40 9.69 -11.03 5.90
C GLY A 40 8.50 -11.42 5.03
N LYS A 41 7.52 -10.53 4.94
CA LYS A 41 6.40 -10.63 4.01
C LYS A 41 6.40 -9.40 3.10
N LEU A 42 6.42 -9.61 1.80
CA LEU A 42 6.24 -8.56 0.81
C LEU A 42 4.80 -8.63 0.30
N TYR A 43 4.05 -7.54 0.47
CA TYR A 43 2.69 -7.41 -0.02
C TYR A 43 2.70 -6.63 -1.31
N HIS A 44 2.23 -7.23 -2.39
CA HIS A 44 1.92 -6.56 -3.64
C HIS A 44 0.45 -6.19 -3.61
N LEU A 45 0.17 -4.90 -3.53
CA LEU A 45 -1.16 -4.35 -3.38
C LEU A 45 -1.53 -3.57 -4.64
N THR A 46 -2.74 -3.78 -5.11
CA THR A 46 -3.41 -2.87 -6.05
C THR A 46 -4.42 -2.07 -5.25
N VAL A 47 -4.24 -0.76 -5.15
CA VAL A 47 -5.07 0.13 -4.34
C VAL A 47 -5.80 1.14 -5.22
N GLU A 48 -7.07 1.39 -4.91
CA GLU A 48 -7.85 2.47 -5.50
C GLU A 48 -7.76 3.68 -4.58
N ALA A 49 -7.43 4.83 -5.14
CA ALA A 49 -7.37 6.10 -4.42
C ALA A 49 -7.95 7.25 -5.27
N VAL A 50 -8.39 8.31 -4.61
CA VAL A 50 -8.83 9.54 -5.28
C VAL A 50 -7.64 10.49 -5.40
N ASP A 51 -7.40 10.97 -6.62
CA ASP A 51 -6.38 11.95 -6.97
C ASP A 51 -7.06 13.13 -7.67
N GLY A 52 -7.11 14.29 -7.02
CA GLY A 52 -7.79 15.47 -7.56
C GLY A 52 -9.28 15.25 -7.92
N GLY A 53 -9.98 14.43 -7.13
CA GLY A 53 -11.40 14.10 -7.35
C GLY A 53 -11.65 12.96 -8.35
N GLN A 54 -10.60 12.38 -8.95
CA GLN A 54 -10.72 11.24 -9.86
C GLN A 54 -10.23 9.95 -9.19
N LYS A 55 -10.98 8.87 -9.35
CA LYS A 55 -10.54 7.54 -8.92
C LYS A 55 -9.43 7.03 -9.83
N GLN A 56 -8.32 6.65 -9.24
CA GLN A 56 -7.15 6.10 -9.91
C GLN A 56 -6.70 4.84 -9.18
N VAL A 57 -6.04 3.94 -9.92
CA VAL A 57 -5.50 2.69 -9.38
C VAL A 57 -3.99 2.77 -9.34
N TYR A 58 -3.41 2.27 -8.26
CA TYR A 58 -1.98 2.27 -8.01
C TYR A 58 -1.51 0.89 -7.59
N GLU A 59 -0.28 0.56 -7.96
CA GLU A 59 0.43 -0.60 -7.47
C GLU A 59 1.39 -0.17 -6.34
N ALA A 60 1.34 -0.88 -5.23
CA ALA A 60 2.19 -0.63 -4.07
C ALA A 60 2.87 -1.92 -3.59
N LYS A 61 4.15 -1.83 -3.23
CA LYS A 61 4.90 -2.91 -2.59
C LYS A 61 5.22 -2.53 -1.17
N VAL A 62 4.66 -3.25 -0.21
CA VAL A 62 4.89 -3.01 1.23
C VAL A 62 5.64 -4.18 1.85
N TRP A 63 6.83 -3.92 2.37
CA TRP A 63 7.64 -4.94 3.03
C TRP A 63 7.46 -4.87 4.54
N VAL A 64 7.08 -6.00 5.14
CA VAL A 64 6.79 -6.14 6.56
C VAL A 64 7.71 -7.19 7.18
N LYS A 65 8.32 -6.86 8.31
CA LYS A 65 9.04 -7.83 9.17
C LYS A 65 8.42 -7.74 10.58
N PRO A 66 7.45 -8.61 10.90
CA PRO A 66 6.69 -8.51 12.15
C PRO A 66 7.59 -8.54 13.40
N TRP A 67 8.64 -9.37 13.37
CA TRP A 67 9.58 -9.52 14.49
C TRP A 67 10.47 -8.29 14.74
N LEU A 68 10.51 -7.32 13.82
CA LEU A 68 11.24 -6.06 13.96
C LEU A 68 10.31 -4.85 14.12
N ASN A 69 8.98 -5.06 14.17
CA ASN A 69 8.00 -3.97 14.05
C ASN A 69 8.28 -3.07 12.83
N PHE A 70 8.80 -3.65 11.75
CA PHE A 70 9.24 -2.93 10.56
C PHE A 70 8.19 -3.00 9.46
N LYS A 71 7.90 -1.85 8.87
CA LYS A 71 7.06 -1.69 7.69
C LYS A 71 7.66 -0.61 6.79
N GLN A 72 7.80 -0.89 5.50
CA GLN A 72 8.35 0.05 4.54
C GLN A 72 7.60 -0.02 3.20
N LEU A 73 7.32 1.14 2.62
CA LEU A 73 6.85 1.26 1.26
C LEU A 73 8.06 1.20 0.31
N ASN A 74 8.18 0.12 -0.44
CA ASN A 74 9.30 -0.08 -1.37
C ASN A 74 9.02 0.52 -2.75
N GLU A 75 7.78 0.44 -3.22
CA GLU A 75 7.38 0.94 -4.53
C GLU A 75 5.95 1.45 -4.46
N PHE A 76 5.69 2.56 -5.15
CA PHE A 76 4.36 3.11 -5.36
C PHE A 76 4.31 3.75 -6.73
N LYS A 77 3.43 3.26 -7.61
CA LYS A 77 3.29 3.76 -8.97
C LYS A 77 1.84 3.66 -9.42
N LYS A 78 1.46 4.50 -10.39
CA LYS A 78 0.17 4.37 -11.07
C LYS A 78 0.13 3.06 -11.86
N ALA A 79 -0.99 2.33 -11.77
CA ALA A 79 -1.23 1.09 -12.49
C ALA A 79 -1.53 1.33 -13.98
#